data_AF-A0A1C0U8S7-F1
#
_entry.id   AF-A0A1C0U8S7-F1
#
_cell.length_a   1.000
_cell.length_b   1.000
_cell.length_c   1.000
_cell.angle_alpha   90.00
_cell.angle_beta   90.00
_cell.angle_gamma   90.00
#
_symmetry.space_group_name_H-M   'P 1'
#
loop_
_entity.id
_entity.type
_entity.pdbx_description
1 polymer ?
#
loop_
_entity_poly.entity_id
_entity_poly.type
_entity_poly.pdbx_seq_one_letter_code
_entity_poly.pdbx_strand_id
1 'polypeptide(L)'
;MSEPKENEIYIHPEYDELGSPYYNVPNARMEENLVATCVKYATKVIPVIFLPGVMGSNLKSKDKSVWRLNSEYSTDVVLWMFRGAPYRKKTLDPNKTEVDDSGTITPDHTEKNKFPDCYQRGWGEIAHMSYGTFLPWLQSVLDDERLAFEYCLAGQGQQTLRQQMVDMNLNAEWGEEPLTWPEVDHSYNFAYPVHVMGYNWLQSNVDSAKRLAKYVDKVLAFYGRRCATNKVILVTHSMGGLVARHYSEQLNGRDKILGIVHGVMPDTGAPTTYKRMKTGEDGITGLVIGSNGAEMTAVMAQSPGPLQLLPGMKYGKRWLHIADGNITHKLPGSDPYKEIYLEKKRWWGLCETRFLNPDKQDKWKDEESWNNYRELINNTVKPFIEELTDHYHPNTYAFYGASEKHLSYGVISWEEESKNYYNKMDDYSGLTFEQPIYDPFDLETGTRRMVQFSVGPSFQDVAGKTFKLAPPKELGDGTVPIQAGRITYNGLRGLLATEVDHEGAYKENNGTKETPARLFTLRSVIKMVQAVKIG
;
A
#
# COMPACT_ATOMS: atom_id res chain seq x y z
N MET A 1 -41.19 10.86 12.35
CA MET A 1 -41.44 12.31 12.21
C MET A 1 -42.91 12.49 11.81
N SER A 2 -43.58 13.55 12.27
CA SER A 2 -44.92 13.92 11.81
C SER A 2 -44.87 14.40 10.36
N GLU A 3 -45.97 14.26 9.60
CA GLU A 3 -46.07 14.83 8.25
C GLU A 3 -45.74 16.33 8.27
N PRO A 4 -44.93 16.83 7.30
CA PRO A 4 -44.60 18.25 7.23
C PRO A 4 -45.88 19.06 7.11
N LYS A 5 -46.04 20.06 7.97
CA LYS A 5 -47.17 20.99 7.87
C LYS A 5 -47.00 21.82 6.59
N GLU A 6 -48.11 22.27 6.01
CA GLU A 6 -48.15 23.03 4.73
C GLU A 6 -47.23 24.27 4.71
N ASN A 7 -46.83 24.78 5.90
CA ASN A 7 -45.99 25.98 6.08
C ASN A 7 -44.63 25.68 6.76
N GLU A 8 -44.11 24.45 6.69
CA GLU A 8 -42.78 24.11 7.22
C GLU A 8 -41.74 23.96 6.09
N ILE A 9 -40.60 24.62 6.26
CA ILE A 9 -39.43 24.47 5.37
C ILE A 9 -38.24 23.93 6.16
N TYR A 10 -37.42 23.12 5.50
CA TYR A 10 -36.17 22.62 6.06
C TYR A 10 -34.99 23.42 5.50
N ILE A 11 -34.14 23.92 6.40
CA ILE A 11 -32.96 24.72 6.04
C ILE A 11 -31.71 23.92 6.39
N HIS A 12 -30.92 23.59 5.38
CA HIS A 12 -29.62 22.96 5.54
C HIS A 12 -28.56 24.01 5.91
N PRO A 13 -27.53 23.64 6.69
CA PRO A 13 -26.46 24.56 7.02
C PRO A 13 -25.60 24.87 5.78
N GLU A 14 -25.16 26.13 5.71
CA GLU A 14 -24.02 26.55 4.91
C GLU A 14 -22.80 26.68 5.82
N TYR A 15 -21.59 26.75 5.25
CA TYR A 15 -20.36 26.74 6.03
C TYR A 15 -19.52 28.00 5.76
N ASP A 16 -19.04 28.62 6.85
CA ASP A 16 -18.08 29.72 6.77
C ASP A 16 -16.69 29.22 6.33
N GLU A 17 -15.73 30.13 6.15
CA GLU A 17 -14.36 29.79 5.73
C GLU A 17 -13.62 28.87 6.73
N LEU A 18 -14.12 28.74 7.96
CA LEU A 18 -13.57 27.88 9.01
C LEU A 18 -14.33 26.54 9.09
N GLY A 19 -15.30 26.31 8.20
CA GLY A 19 -16.18 25.15 8.17
C GLY A 19 -17.18 25.09 9.32
N SER A 20 -17.50 26.22 9.94
CA SER A 20 -18.55 26.31 10.97
C SER A 20 -19.91 26.50 10.30
N PRO A 21 -20.95 25.76 10.74
CA PRO A 21 -22.26 25.85 10.11
C PRO A 21 -22.98 27.15 10.51
N TYR A 22 -23.68 27.76 9.55
CA TYR A 22 -24.65 28.82 9.75
C TYR A 22 -25.89 28.59 8.87
N TYR A 23 -27.01 29.24 9.21
CA TYR A 23 -28.28 29.04 8.53
C TYR A 23 -28.80 30.35 7.97
N ASN A 24 -29.08 30.38 6.67
CA ASN A 24 -29.71 31.51 6.00
C ASN A 24 -31.24 31.38 6.11
N VAL A 25 -31.78 31.92 7.20
CA VAL A 25 -33.23 31.87 7.47
C VAL A 25 -33.95 32.91 6.60
N PRO A 26 -34.94 32.51 5.78
CA PRO A 26 -35.68 33.44 4.93
C PRO A 26 -36.58 34.36 5.75
N ASN A 27 -36.83 35.55 5.23
CA ASN A 27 -37.83 36.46 5.77
C ASN A 27 -39.21 36.12 5.17
N ALA A 28 -40.25 36.08 6.01
CA ALA A 28 -41.61 35.70 5.62
C ALA A 28 -42.63 36.63 6.28
N ARG A 29 -43.82 36.78 5.68
CA ARG A 29 -44.87 37.61 6.26
C ARG A 29 -45.48 36.89 7.46
N MET A 30 -45.87 37.62 8.51
CA MET A 30 -46.47 37.01 9.71
C MET A 30 -47.71 36.14 9.39
N GLU A 31 -48.50 36.56 8.39
CA GLU A 31 -49.69 35.85 7.92
C GLU A 31 -49.40 34.46 7.32
N GLU A 32 -48.18 34.22 6.83
CA GLU A 32 -47.77 32.94 6.26
C GLU A 32 -47.47 31.89 7.33
N ASN A 33 -47.31 32.27 8.62
CA ASN A 33 -46.98 31.37 9.73
C ASN A 33 -45.85 30.36 9.40
N LEU A 34 -44.83 30.81 8.66
CA LEU A 34 -43.74 29.96 8.19
C LEU A 34 -42.93 29.40 9.37
N VAL A 35 -42.73 28.09 9.37
CA VAL A 35 -41.84 27.39 10.30
C VAL A 35 -40.56 27.02 9.55
N ALA A 36 -39.44 27.61 9.97
CA ALA A 36 -38.12 27.28 9.43
C ALA A 36 -37.39 26.29 10.36
N THR A 37 -37.33 25.02 9.95
CA THR A 37 -36.64 23.96 10.69
C THR A 37 -35.19 23.85 10.23
N CYS A 38 -34.28 24.35 11.07
CA CYS A 38 -32.84 24.29 10.81
C CYS A 38 -32.29 22.89 11.10
N VAL A 39 -31.83 22.19 10.07
CA VAL A 39 -31.35 20.81 10.19
C VAL A 39 -29.96 20.81 10.83
N LYS A 40 -29.81 20.19 12.00
CA LYS A 40 -28.54 20.13 12.73
C LYS A 40 -27.64 19.01 12.20
N TYR A 41 -26.46 19.37 11.71
CA TYR A 41 -25.40 18.42 11.32
C TYR A 41 -24.25 18.38 12.31
N ALA A 42 -23.37 17.39 12.14
CA ALA A 42 -22.20 17.21 12.96
C ALA A 42 -21.24 18.40 12.89
N THR A 43 -20.94 19.00 14.04
CA THR A 43 -19.95 20.09 14.15
C THR A 43 -18.57 19.57 14.58
N LYS A 44 -18.54 18.40 15.21
CA LYS A 44 -17.33 17.75 15.71
C LYS A 44 -16.72 16.87 14.63
N VAL A 45 -15.39 16.85 14.57
CA VAL A 45 -14.62 16.28 13.48
C VAL A 45 -13.75 15.13 13.98
N ILE A 46 -13.69 14.04 13.23
CA ILE A 46 -12.71 12.96 13.39
C ILE A 46 -11.98 12.81 12.05
N PRO A 47 -10.77 13.36 11.89
CA PRO A 47 -10.06 13.31 10.62
C PRO A 47 -9.67 11.88 10.26
N VAL A 48 -9.85 11.51 8.99
CA VAL A 48 -9.41 10.23 8.43
C VAL A 48 -8.22 10.51 7.52
N ILE A 49 -7.05 9.91 7.77
CA ILE A 49 -5.86 10.11 6.94
C ILE A 49 -5.57 8.84 6.17
N PHE A 50 -5.58 8.95 4.83
CA PHE A 50 -5.20 7.88 3.93
C PHE A 50 -3.69 7.88 3.66
N LEU A 51 -3.07 6.70 3.75
CA LEU A 51 -1.67 6.45 3.43
C LEU A 51 -1.56 5.50 2.22
N PRO A 52 -0.97 5.94 1.10
CA PRO A 52 -0.80 5.09 -0.07
C PRO A 52 0.26 4.00 0.15
N GLY A 53 0.35 3.08 -0.79
CA GLY A 53 1.35 2.02 -0.84
C GLY A 53 2.68 2.43 -1.44
N VAL A 54 3.56 1.43 -1.63
CA VAL A 54 4.79 1.61 -2.40
C VAL A 54 4.47 2.09 -3.81
N MET A 55 5.22 3.08 -4.32
CA MET A 55 4.96 3.73 -5.61
C MET A 55 3.61 4.45 -5.73
N GLY A 56 2.83 4.54 -4.65
CA GLY A 56 1.50 5.14 -4.62
C GLY A 56 1.46 6.66 -4.37
N SER A 57 2.62 7.30 -4.23
CA SER A 57 2.74 8.77 -4.15
C SER A 57 3.51 9.33 -5.34
N ASN A 58 3.07 10.48 -5.83
CA ASN A 58 3.81 11.20 -6.86
C ASN A 58 5.10 11.77 -6.27
N LEU A 59 6.18 11.76 -7.05
CA LEU A 59 7.49 12.29 -6.66
C LEU A 59 7.99 13.31 -7.67
N LYS A 60 8.66 14.34 -7.15
CA LYS A 60 9.42 15.32 -7.91
C LYS A 60 10.86 15.38 -7.41
N SER A 61 11.74 15.84 -8.28
CA SER A 61 13.11 16.22 -7.92
C SER A 61 13.26 17.70 -8.24
N LYS A 62 13.40 18.53 -7.19
CA LYS A 62 13.24 19.99 -7.31
C LYS A 62 11.84 20.28 -7.89
N ASP A 63 11.73 21.18 -8.86
CA ASP A 63 10.45 21.54 -9.48
C ASP A 63 10.04 20.64 -10.66
N LYS A 64 10.70 19.50 -10.86
CA LYS A 64 10.41 18.59 -11.97
C LYS A 64 9.80 17.28 -11.48
N SER A 65 8.62 16.95 -11.99
CA SER A 65 8.01 15.63 -11.81
C SER A 65 8.95 14.53 -12.30
N VAL A 66 9.09 13.48 -11.49
CA VAL A 66 9.89 12.30 -11.82
C VAL A 66 9.11 10.99 -11.72
N TRP A 67 8.00 11.00 -10.97
CA TRP A 67 7.07 9.89 -10.84
C TRP A 67 5.67 10.46 -10.67
N ARG A 68 4.83 10.40 -11.71
CA ARG A 68 3.46 10.89 -11.64
C ARG A 68 2.50 9.96 -12.36
N LEU A 69 1.55 9.43 -11.61
CA LEU A 69 0.66 8.35 -12.06
C LEU A 69 -0.79 8.83 -12.14
N ASN A 70 -1.06 9.76 -13.06
CA ASN A 70 -2.40 10.34 -13.22
C ASN A 70 -3.41 9.36 -13.84
N SER A 71 -3.01 8.66 -14.91
CA SER A 71 -3.77 7.63 -15.62
C SER A 71 -2.81 6.70 -16.38
N GLU A 72 -3.26 5.50 -16.74
CA GLU A 72 -2.44 4.48 -17.42
C GLU A 72 -1.81 4.96 -18.75
N TYR A 73 -2.50 5.86 -19.44
CA TYR A 73 -2.09 6.39 -20.75
C TYR A 73 -1.64 7.86 -20.69
N SER A 74 -1.32 8.37 -19.49
CA SER A 74 -0.79 9.73 -19.37
C SER A 74 0.57 9.85 -20.04
N THR A 75 0.91 11.04 -20.55
CA THR A 75 2.21 11.29 -21.19
C THR A 75 3.38 10.97 -20.26
N ASP A 76 3.26 11.26 -18.97
CA ASP A 76 4.27 10.95 -17.96
C ASP A 76 4.52 9.43 -17.86
N VAL A 77 3.45 8.63 -17.79
CA VAL A 77 3.52 7.16 -17.70
C VAL A 77 4.11 6.55 -18.97
N VAL A 78 3.63 6.98 -20.15
CA VAL A 78 4.12 6.47 -21.43
C VAL A 78 5.61 6.81 -21.64
N LEU A 79 6.04 8.03 -21.34
CA LEU A 79 7.45 8.41 -21.43
C LEU A 79 8.31 7.64 -20.43
N TRP A 80 7.78 7.33 -19.25
CA TRP A 80 8.47 6.55 -18.22
C TRP A 80 8.73 5.09 -18.65
N MET A 81 7.80 4.48 -19.39
CA MET A 81 7.95 3.10 -19.90
C MET A 81 9.19 2.90 -20.78
N PHE A 82 9.66 3.96 -21.46
CA PHE A 82 10.86 3.90 -22.32
C PHE A 82 12.18 4.25 -21.59
N ARG A 83 12.15 4.49 -20.27
CA ARG A 83 13.35 4.83 -19.50
C ARG A 83 14.08 3.60 -18.99
N GLY A 84 15.34 3.43 -19.38
CA GLY A 84 16.19 2.32 -18.92
C GLY A 84 16.80 2.51 -17.53
N ALA A 85 17.51 1.49 -17.04
CA ALA A 85 18.07 1.40 -15.70
C ALA A 85 18.94 2.62 -15.26
N PRO A 86 19.87 3.16 -16.09
CA PRO A 86 20.61 4.37 -15.75
C PRO A 86 19.73 5.57 -15.40
N TYR A 87 18.75 5.85 -16.26
CA TYR A 87 17.86 6.99 -16.09
C TYR A 87 17.03 6.82 -14.82
N ARG A 88 16.46 5.63 -14.62
CA ARG A 88 15.63 5.33 -13.45
C ARG A 88 16.42 5.46 -12.16
N LYS A 89 17.62 4.89 -12.07
CA LYS A 89 18.52 5.02 -10.91
C LYS A 89 18.83 6.48 -10.57
N LYS A 90 19.19 7.27 -11.57
CA LYS A 90 19.55 8.69 -11.37
C LYS A 90 18.37 9.53 -10.91
N THR A 91 17.18 9.20 -11.42
CA THR A 91 15.96 10.00 -11.27
C THR A 91 15.19 9.64 -10.00
N LEU A 92 15.10 8.34 -9.67
CA LEU A 92 14.50 7.81 -8.45
C LEU A 92 15.57 7.59 -7.38
N ASP A 93 16.14 8.70 -6.92
CA ASP A 93 17.11 8.73 -5.82
C ASP A 93 16.40 9.20 -4.54
N PRO A 94 16.38 8.40 -3.45
CA PRO A 94 15.68 8.76 -2.21
C PRO A 94 16.17 10.07 -1.59
N ASN A 95 17.41 10.49 -1.84
CA ASN A 95 17.97 11.71 -1.27
C ASN A 95 17.71 12.96 -2.14
N LYS A 96 17.21 12.79 -3.36
CA LYS A 96 16.97 13.87 -4.32
C LYS A 96 15.50 14.02 -4.71
N THR A 97 14.63 13.20 -4.14
CA THR A 97 13.21 13.18 -4.43
C THR A 97 12.40 13.57 -3.22
N GLU A 98 11.26 14.21 -3.47
CA GLU A 98 10.27 14.58 -2.48
C GLU A 98 8.87 14.37 -3.06
N VAL A 99 7.85 14.47 -2.21
CA VAL A 99 6.45 14.31 -2.62
C VAL A 99 6.07 15.43 -3.58
N ASP A 100 5.39 15.06 -4.66
CA ASP A 100 4.77 15.97 -5.61
C ASP A 100 3.27 16.05 -5.34
N ASP A 101 2.80 17.23 -4.97
CA ASP A 101 1.41 17.51 -4.62
C ASP A 101 0.59 18.02 -5.82
N SER A 102 1.17 18.10 -7.02
CA SER A 102 0.52 18.62 -8.23
C SER A 102 -0.14 17.57 -9.12
N GLY A 103 -0.41 16.38 -8.57
CA GLY A 103 -1.13 15.30 -9.26
C GLY A 103 -2.59 15.63 -9.56
N THR A 104 -3.21 14.86 -10.46
CA THR A 104 -4.64 14.97 -10.76
C THR A 104 -5.48 14.69 -9.51
N ILE A 105 -6.52 15.50 -9.31
CA ILE A 105 -7.51 15.34 -8.24
C ILE A 105 -8.87 15.11 -8.87
N THR A 106 -9.55 14.03 -8.49
CA THR A 106 -11.00 13.91 -8.67
C THR A 106 -11.67 14.66 -7.51
N PRO A 107 -12.43 15.74 -7.77
CA PRO A 107 -13.08 16.50 -6.71
C PRO A 107 -14.05 15.63 -5.92
N ASP A 108 -14.18 15.93 -4.63
CA ASP A 108 -15.32 15.45 -3.86
C ASP A 108 -16.56 16.32 -4.12
N HIS A 109 -17.70 15.89 -3.58
CA HIS A 109 -18.99 16.56 -3.72
C HIS A 109 -19.48 17.15 -2.39
N THR A 110 -18.56 17.46 -1.48
CA THR A 110 -18.89 18.01 -0.16
C THR A 110 -19.42 19.44 -0.30
N GLU A 111 -20.26 19.88 0.64
CA GLU A 111 -20.72 21.27 0.64
C GLU A 111 -19.55 22.26 0.73
N LYS A 112 -19.68 23.39 0.04
CA LYS A 112 -18.65 24.43 -0.02
C LYS A 112 -18.21 24.83 1.41
N ASN A 113 -16.90 24.89 1.62
CA ASN A 113 -16.22 25.24 2.87
C ASN A 113 -16.46 24.29 4.06
N LYS A 114 -17.24 23.22 3.94
CA LYS A 114 -17.45 22.25 5.03
C LYS A 114 -16.13 21.67 5.55
N PHE A 115 -15.24 21.36 4.60
CA PHE A 115 -13.88 20.93 4.83
C PHE A 115 -12.90 21.78 4.02
N PRO A 116 -11.59 21.77 4.35
CA PRO A 116 -10.56 22.26 3.46
C PRO A 116 -10.66 21.60 2.09
N ASP A 117 -10.26 22.31 1.03
CA ASP A 117 -10.34 21.75 -0.31
C ASP A 117 -9.47 20.49 -0.47
N CYS A 118 -9.71 19.72 -1.53
CA CYS A 118 -8.99 18.47 -1.80
C CYS A 118 -7.47 18.66 -1.87
N TYR A 119 -6.99 19.82 -2.35
CA TYR A 119 -5.55 20.12 -2.45
C TYR A 119 -4.95 20.34 -1.06
N GLN A 120 -5.59 21.14 -0.21
CA GLN A 120 -5.21 21.34 1.19
C GLN A 120 -5.23 20.05 2.01
N ARG A 121 -6.11 19.10 1.63
CA ARG A 121 -6.17 17.75 2.21
C ARG A 121 -5.18 16.76 1.59
N GLY A 122 -4.35 17.17 0.64
CA GLY A 122 -3.24 16.37 0.10
C GLY A 122 -3.62 15.40 -1.04
N TRP A 123 -4.81 15.53 -1.64
CA TRP A 123 -5.28 14.57 -2.64
C TRP A 123 -4.44 14.56 -3.93
N GLY A 124 -3.69 15.63 -4.20
CA GLY A 124 -2.74 15.68 -5.32
C GLY A 124 -1.44 14.91 -5.09
N GLU A 125 -1.18 14.42 -3.87
CA GLU A 125 0.05 13.69 -3.52
C GLU A 125 0.06 12.23 -3.99
N ILE A 126 -1.09 11.66 -4.40
CA ILE A 126 -1.23 10.23 -4.69
C ILE A 126 -1.20 9.88 -6.17
N ALA A 127 -0.90 8.61 -6.45
CA ALA A 127 -1.13 7.99 -7.75
C ALA A 127 -2.63 7.95 -8.05
N HIS A 128 -3.12 8.94 -8.79
CA HIS A 128 -4.54 9.09 -9.10
C HIS A 128 -5.11 7.88 -9.85
N MET A 129 -4.30 7.21 -10.69
CA MET A 129 -4.74 5.97 -11.36
C MET A 129 -5.09 4.84 -10.39
N SER A 130 -4.51 4.85 -9.18
CA SER A 130 -4.71 3.83 -8.15
C SER A 130 -5.83 4.20 -7.17
N TYR A 131 -5.83 5.46 -6.70
CA TYR A 131 -6.70 5.89 -5.59
C TYR A 131 -7.73 6.97 -5.97
N GLY A 132 -7.69 7.50 -7.19
CA GLY A 132 -8.52 8.63 -7.63
C GLY A 132 -10.03 8.37 -7.57
N THR A 133 -10.47 7.12 -7.64
CA THR A 133 -11.89 6.75 -7.44
C THR A 133 -12.22 6.40 -5.99
N PHE A 134 -11.22 5.98 -5.21
CA PHE A 134 -11.43 5.56 -3.83
C PHE A 134 -11.62 6.75 -2.88
N LEU A 135 -10.83 7.82 -3.02
CA LEU A 135 -10.90 8.96 -2.11
C LEU A 135 -12.25 9.71 -2.20
N PRO A 136 -12.79 10.05 -3.39
CA PRO A 136 -14.12 10.64 -3.50
C PRO A 136 -15.22 9.73 -2.96
N TRP A 137 -15.12 8.42 -3.22
CA TRP A 137 -16.07 7.43 -2.69
C TRP A 137 -16.03 7.40 -1.16
N LEU A 138 -14.84 7.32 -0.55
CA LEU A 138 -14.69 7.27 0.90
C LEU A 138 -15.23 8.56 1.54
N GLN A 139 -14.93 9.72 0.94
CA GLN A 139 -15.47 10.99 1.42
C GLN A 139 -17.00 11.02 1.32
N SER A 140 -17.59 10.57 0.21
CA SER A 140 -19.05 10.64 0.04
C SER A 140 -19.81 9.74 1.02
N VAL A 141 -19.32 8.52 1.28
CA VAL A 141 -20.00 7.59 2.20
C VAL A 141 -19.82 7.97 3.67
N LEU A 142 -18.78 8.76 3.98
CA LEU A 142 -18.56 9.34 5.30
C LEU A 142 -19.23 10.72 5.49
N ASP A 143 -19.76 11.32 4.43
CA ASP A 143 -20.41 12.64 4.40
C ASP A 143 -21.84 12.56 3.85
N ASP A 144 -22.58 11.51 4.24
CA ASP A 144 -23.89 11.15 3.70
C ASP A 144 -25.07 11.56 4.60
N GLU A 145 -24.87 12.41 5.62
CA GLU A 145 -25.92 12.79 6.58
C GLU A 145 -27.07 13.57 5.92
N ARG A 146 -26.75 14.40 4.91
CA ARG A 146 -27.77 15.11 4.15
C ARG A 146 -28.63 14.16 3.35
N LEU A 147 -28.00 13.18 2.69
CA LEU A 147 -28.70 12.16 1.93
C LEU A 147 -29.58 11.29 2.83
N ALA A 148 -29.08 10.92 4.02
CA ALA A 148 -29.86 10.19 5.03
C ALA A 148 -31.11 10.98 5.47
N PHE A 149 -30.97 12.29 5.67
CA PHE A 149 -32.10 13.16 5.99
C PHE A 149 -33.10 13.26 4.85
N GLU A 150 -32.64 13.46 3.61
CA GLU A 150 -33.49 13.54 2.42
C GLU A 150 -34.28 12.23 2.20
N TYR A 151 -33.65 11.07 2.37
CA TYR A 151 -34.32 9.77 2.32
C TYR A 151 -35.36 9.58 3.43
N CYS A 152 -35.05 10.05 4.64
CA CYS A 152 -36.00 10.03 5.75
C CYS A 152 -37.26 10.86 5.44
N LEU A 153 -37.08 12.07 4.88
CA LEU A 153 -38.19 12.94 4.47
C LEU A 153 -39.01 12.37 3.32
N ALA A 154 -38.37 11.74 2.33
CA ALA A 154 -39.05 11.16 1.19
C ALA A 154 -39.98 9.99 1.58
N GLY A 155 -39.74 9.33 2.72
CA GLY A 155 -40.59 8.28 3.26
C GLY A 155 -40.62 6.98 2.42
N GLN A 156 -39.70 6.81 1.48
CA GLN A 156 -39.67 5.67 0.53
C GLN A 156 -38.87 4.46 1.04
N GLY A 157 -38.38 4.50 2.28
CA GLY A 157 -37.54 3.43 2.85
C GLY A 157 -36.14 3.33 2.23
N GLN A 158 -35.71 4.35 1.48
CA GLN A 158 -34.35 4.43 0.96
C GLN A 158 -33.35 4.62 2.11
N GLN A 159 -32.16 4.05 1.95
CA GLN A 159 -31.10 4.06 2.95
C GLN A 159 -29.78 4.42 2.28
N THR A 160 -28.96 5.21 2.96
CA THR A 160 -27.58 5.44 2.52
C THR A 160 -26.75 4.16 2.65
N LEU A 161 -25.58 4.10 2.02
CA LEU A 161 -24.71 2.93 2.16
C LEU A 161 -24.35 2.67 3.62
N ARG A 162 -24.08 3.72 4.41
CA ARG A 162 -23.77 3.59 5.84
C ARG A 162 -24.92 2.94 6.62
N GLN A 163 -26.17 3.27 6.28
CA GLN A 163 -27.38 2.68 6.88
C GLN A 163 -27.63 1.25 6.39
N GLN A 164 -27.40 0.97 5.10
CA GLN A 164 -27.54 -0.37 4.51
C GLN A 164 -26.58 -1.40 5.11
N MET A 165 -25.49 -0.94 5.75
CA MET A 165 -24.54 -1.82 6.43
C MET A 165 -25.04 -2.39 7.75
N VAL A 166 -26.19 -1.95 8.25
CA VAL A 166 -26.85 -2.58 9.40
C VAL A 166 -27.19 -4.02 9.05
N ASP A 167 -26.83 -4.96 9.93
CA ASP A 167 -27.00 -6.41 9.76
C ASP A 167 -26.32 -7.03 8.53
N MET A 168 -25.63 -6.23 7.71
CA MET A 168 -24.90 -6.71 6.54
C MET A 168 -23.78 -7.67 6.97
N ASN A 169 -23.71 -8.85 6.35
CA ASN A 169 -22.58 -9.75 6.58
C ASN A 169 -21.47 -9.52 5.53
N LEU A 170 -20.23 -9.31 5.97
CA LEU A 170 -19.06 -9.16 5.08
C LEU A 170 -18.25 -10.45 4.94
N ASN A 171 -18.61 -11.54 5.62
CA ASN A 171 -17.84 -12.79 5.64
C ASN A 171 -16.40 -12.57 6.13
N ALA A 172 -16.24 -11.75 7.17
CA ALA A 172 -14.93 -11.47 7.76
C ALA A 172 -14.47 -12.68 8.59
N GLU A 173 -13.19 -13.04 8.50
CA GLU A 173 -12.63 -14.16 9.27
C GLU A 173 -12.71 -13.94 10.79
N TRP A 174 -12.64 -12.67 11.20
CA TRP A 174 -12.61 -12.28 12.61
C TRP A 174 -13.23 -10.90 12.80
N GLY A 175 -13.83 -10.66 13.97
CA GLY A 175 -14.39 -9.35 14.34
C GLY A 175 -15.60 -8.93 13.53
N GLU A 176 -16.39 -9.92 13.08
CA GLU A 176 -17.49 -9.80 12.13
C GLU A 176 -18.80 -9.27 12.76
N GLU A 177 -18.77 -8.46 13.82
CA GLU A 177 -20.02 -7.90 14.34
C GLU A 177 -20.61 -6.92 13.30
N PRO A 178 -21.81 -7.18 12.76
CA PRO A 178 -22.47 -6.23 11.86
C PRO A 178 -22.69 -4.88 12.56
N LEU A 179 -22.93 -3.84 11.77
CA LEU A 179 -23.34 -2.57 12.36
C LEU A 179 -24.76 -2.69 12.89
N THR A 180 -25.03 -1.98 13.98
CA THR A 180 -26.37 -1.80 14.54
C THR A 180 -26.87 -0.38 14.24
N TRP A 181 -28.18 -0.16 14.27
CA TRP A 181 -28.76 1.18 14.14
C TRP A 181 -28.16 2.20 15.13
N PRO A 182 -28.02 1.89 16.44
CA PRO A 182 -27.37 2.80 17.38
C PRO A 182 -25.93 3.18 16.99
N GLU A 183 -25.16 2.25 16.41
CA GLU A 183 -23.78 2.55 15.98
C GLU A 183 -23.76 3.47 14.75
N VAL A 184 -24.67 3.24 13.81
CA VAL A 184 -24.85 4.10 12.62
C VAL A 184 -25.32 5.49 13.05
N ASP A 185 -26.34 5.58 13.90
CA ASP A 185 -26.84 6.85 14.45
C ASP A 185 -25.74 7.59 15.22
N HIS A 186 -24.95 6.88 16.02
CA HIS A 186 -23.83 7.46 16.72
C HIS A 186 -22.80 8.08 15.77
N SER A 187 -22.52 7.42 14.64
CA SER A 187 -21.55 7.90 13.65
C SER A 187 -21.94 9.23 12.99
N TYR A 188 -23.24 9.55 12.92
CA TYR A 188 -23.73 10.82 12.36
C TYR A 188 -23.51 12.02 13.29
N ASN A 189 -22.99 11.80 14.51
CA ASN A 189 -22.62 12.89 15.42
C ASN A 189 -21.25 13.53 15.08
N PHE A 190 -20.52 12.96 14.11
CA PHE A 190 -19.20 13.44 13.71
C PHE A 190 -19.10 13.59 12.19
N ALA A 191 -18.26 14.53 11.78
CA ALA A 191 -17.85 14.73 10.39
C ALA A 191 -16.45 14.16 10.17
N TYR A 192 -16.21 13.59 8.98
CA TYR A 192 -14.98 12.84 8.67
C TYR A 192 -14.29 13.38 7.41
N PRO A 193 -13.50 14.46 7.51
CA PRO A 193 -12.70 14.93 6.40
C PRO A 193 -11.64 13.89 6.08
N VAL A 194 -11.62 13.45 4.83
CA VAL A 194 -10.62 12.51 4.31
C VAL A 194 -9.40 13.29 3.84
N HIS A 195 -8.31 13.11 4.55
CA HIS A 195 -6.98 13.61 4.25
C HIS A 195 -6.13 12.54 3.59
N VAL A 196 -5.06 12.98 2.95
CA VAL A 196 -4.04 12.13 2.34
C VAL A 196 -2.68 12.63 2.81
N MET A 197 -1.81 11.69 3.14
CA MET A 197 -0.39 11.98 3.34
C MET A 197 0.41 11.07 2.42
N GLY A 198 0.77 11.60 1.25
CA GLY A 198 1.77 11.00 0.39
C GLY A 198 3.15 11.13 1.04
N TYR A 199 4.02 10.16 0.73
CA TYR A 199 5.36 10.10 1.28
C TYR A 199 6.35 9.66 0.20
N ASN A 200 7.63 9.98 0.40
CA ASN A 200 8.67 9.49 -0.49
C ASN A 200 8.89 7.99 -0.25
N TRP A 201 8.22 7.17 -1.04
CA TRP A 201 8.27 5.71 -0.94
C TRP A 201 9.65 5.11 -1.25
N LEU A 202 10.61 5.89 -1.75
CA LEU A 202 12.02 5.46 -1.91
C LEU A 202 12.79 5.54 -0.59
N GLN A 203 12.46 6.49 0.29
CA GLN A 203 13.09 6.71 1.58
C GLN A 203 12.71 5.63 2.59
N SER A 204 13.39 5.61 3.74
CA SER A 204 13.07 4.68 4.81
C SER A 204 11.67 4.97 5.33
N ASN A 205 10.90 3.92 5.59
CA ASN A 205 9.57 4.07 6.19
C ASN A 205 9.63 4.71 7.59
N VAL A 206 10.80 4.73 8.25
CA VAL A 206 11.08 5.54 9.45
C VAL A 206 10.89 7.04 9.16
N ASP A 207 11.42 7.52 8.04
CA ASP A 207 11.32 8.94 7.67
C ASP A 207 9.91 9.30 7.19
N SER A 208 9.26 8.39 6.47
CA SER A 208 7.83 8.49 6.15
C SER A 208 6.96 8.56 7.42
N ALA A 209 7.29 7.79 8.46
CA ALA A 209 6.58 7.82 9.73
C ALA A 209 6.83 9.12 10.52
N LYS A 210 8.04 9.70 10.45
CA LYS A 210 8.31 11.04 10.99
C LYS A 210 7.53 12.12 10.25
N ARG A 211 7.37 12.00 8.92
CA ARG A 211 6.49 12.88 8.14
C ARG A 211 5.04 12.72 8.57
N LEU A 212 4.56 11.48 8.75
CA LEU A 212 3.22 11.20 9.27
C LEU A 212 2.98 11.88 10.63
N ALA A 213 3.92 11.75 11.57
CA ALA A 213 3.82 12.38 12.89
C ALA A 213 3.59 13.90 12.77
N LYS A 214 4.37 14.58 11.93
CA LYS A 214 4.22 16.02 11.68
C LYS A 214 2.89 16.36 11.01
N TYR A 215 2.44 15.53 10.08
CA TYR A 215 1.18 15.74 9.36
C TYR A 215 -0.03 15.55 10.28
N VAL A 216 -0.02 14.52 11.14
CA VAL A 216 -1.05 14.31 12.17
C VAL A 216 -1.13 15.52 13.09
N ASP A 217 0.01 16.03 13.56
CA ASP A 217 0.04 17.22 14.42
C ASP A 217 -0.53 18.45 13.72
N LYS A 218 -0.22 18.64 12.42
CA LYS A 218 -0.80 19.71 11.60
C LYS A 218 -2.32 19.57 11.49
N VAL A 219 -2.82 18.37 11.20
CA VAL A 219 -4.27 18.10 11.04
C VAL A 219 -5.01 18.32 12.36
N LEU A 220 -4.51 17.79 13.47
CA LEU A 220 -5.12 17.97 14.79
C LEU A 220 -5.11 19.44 15.22
N ALA A 221 -4.01 20.17 14.97
CA ALA A 221 -3.93 21.59 15.25
C ALA A 221 -4.91 22.42 14.40
N PHE A 222 -5.09 22.07 13.12
CA PHE A 222 -6.02 22.75 12.22
C PHE A 222 -7.47 22.64 12.71
N TYR A 223 -7.92 21.45 13.07
CA TYR A 223 -9.30 21.25 13.57
C TYR A 223 -9.48 21.72 15.02
N GLY A 224 -8.43 21.69 15.84
CA GLY A 224 -8.42 22.23 17.20
C GLY A 224 -9.64 21.77 18.02
N ARG A 225 -10.44 22.73 18.51
CA ARG A 225 -11.63 22.47 19.34
C ARG A 225 -12.76 21.75 18.60
N ARG A 226 -12.74 21.72 17.26
CA ARG A 226 -13.67 20.92 16.46
C ARG A 226 -13.31 19.45 16.48
N CYS A 227 -12.05 19.08 16.71
CA CYS A 227 -11.66 17.68 16.81
C CYS A 227 -12.32 17.03 18.04
N ALA A 228 -13.08 15.96 17.83
CA ALA A 228 -13.86 15.30 18.88
C ALA A 228 -12.98 14.64 19.94
N THR A 229 -11.86 14.04 19.52
CA THR A 229 -11.02 13.16 20.33
C THR A 229 -9.59 13.63 20.47
N ASN A 230 -9.21 14.68 19.72
CA ASN A 230 -7.82 15.02 19.46
C ASN A 230 -7.01 13.83 18.87
N LYS A 231 -7.70 12.94 18.13
CA LYS A 231 -7.14 11.77 17.45
C LYS A 231 -7.59 11.71 16.00
N VAL A 232 -6.82 11.01 15.18
CA VAL A 232 -7.13 10.70 13.78
C VAL A 232 -7.41 9.22 13.59
N ILE A 233 -8.13 8.87 12.53
CA ILE A 233 -8.21 7.49 12.02
C ILE A 233 -7.20 7.38 10.87
N LEU A 234 -6.45 6.28 10.82
CA LEU A 234 -5.56 5.98 9.69
C LEU A 234 -6.17 4.90 8.81
N VAL A 235 -6.19 5.12 7.50
CA VAL A 235 -6.53 4.10 6.50
C VAL A 235 -5.30 3.94 5.62
N THR A 236 -4.84 2.71 5.42
CA THR A 236 -3.55 2.48 4.75
C THR A 236 -3.68 1.46 3.65
N HIS A 237 -2.90 1.63 2.59
CA HIS A 237 -2.71 0.63 1.54
C HIS A 237 -1.27 0.10 1.55
N SER A 238 -1.09 -1.22 1.44
CA SER A 238 0.21 -1.87 1.23
C SER A 238 1.29 -1.36 2.22
N MET A 239 2.44 -0.87 1.74
CA MET A 239 3.55 -0.34 2.53
C MET A 239 3.17 0.83 3.46
N GLY A 240 2.09 1.56 3.15
CA GLY A 240 1.57 2.60 4.04
C GLY A 240 1.17 2.06 5.42
N GLY A 241 0.84 0.77 5.51
CA GLY A 241 0.58 0.10 6.78
C GLY A 241 1.84 0.00 7.66
N LEU A 242 3.01 -0.20 7.07
CA LEU A 242 4.28 -0.23 7.80
C LEU A 242 4.66 1.17 8.31
N VAL A 243 4.38 2.21 7.52
CA VAL A 243 4.54 3.61 7.93
C VAL A 243 3.65 3.93 9.15
N ALA A 244 2.37 3.55 9.08
CA ALA A 244 1.43 3.76 10.18
C ALA A 244 1.83 2.99 11.45
N ARG A 245 2.27 1.73 11.32
CA ARG A 245 2.74 0.92 12.46
C ARG A 245 3.97 1.54 13.11
N HIS A 246 4.96 1.96 12.33
CA HIS A 246 6.15 2.61 12.88
C HIS A 246 5.82 3.92 13.60
N TYR A 247 4.94 4.75 13.02
CA TYR A 247 4.48 5.94 13.71
C TYR A 247 3.77 5.61 15.03
N SER A 248 2.85 4.65 14.99
CA SER A 248 2.03 4.26 16.14
C SER A 248 2.88 3.70 17.28
N GLU A 249 3.76 2.75 16.97
CA GLU A 249 4.43 1.91 17.97
C GLU A 249 5.85 2.37 18.31
N GLN A 250 6.55 3.06 17.39
CA GLN A 250 7.95 3.47 17.60
C GLN A 250 8.14 4.99 17.73
N LEU A 251 7.15 5.81 17.36
CA LEU A 251 7.23 7.28 17.44
C LEU A 251 6.20 7.90 18.40
N ASN A 252 5.72 7.12 19.38
CA ASN A 252 4.71 7.55 20.36
C ASN A 252 3.42 8.11 19.73
N GLY A 253 3.08 7.67 18.50
CA GLY A 253 1.90 8.11 17.78
C GLY A 253 0.59 7.49 18.29
N ARG A 254 0.68 6.39 19.06
CA ARG A 254 -0.46 5.61 19.57
C ARG A 254 -1.59 6.47 20.13
N ASP A 255 -1.28 7.43 20.99
CA ASP A 255 -2.30 8.24 21.67
C ASP A 255 -2.98 9.28 20.77
N LYS A 256 -2.42 9.56 19.58
CA LYS A 256 -3.00 10.45 18.57
C LYS A 256 -3.82 9.69 17.53
N ILE A 257 -3.91 8.37 17.63
CA ILE A 257 -4.63 7.51 16.69
C ILE A 257 -5.85 6.90 17.40
N LEU A 258 -7.02 7.03 16.79
CA LEU A 258 -8.25 6.39 17.27
C LEU A 258 -8.27 4.91 16.88
N GLY A 259 -7.85 4.62 15.65
CA GLY A 259 -7.68 3.27 15.11
C GLY A 259 -7.05 3.29 13.72
N ILE A 260 -6.67 2.10 13.24
CA ILE A 260 -6.03 1.92 11.93
C ILE A 260 -6.75 0.85 11.13
N VAL A 261 -7.02 1.13 9.85
CA VAL A 261 -7.47 0.15 8.86
C VAL A 261 -6.31 -0.14 7.91
N HIS A 262 -5.83 -1.39 7.89
CA HIS A 262 -4.80 -1.85 6.97
C HIS A 262 -5.40 -2.61 5.78
N GLY A 263 -5.20 -2.12 4.57
CA GLY A 263 -5.52 -2.84 3.34
C GLY A 263 -4.28 -3.43 2.69
N VAL A 264 -4.29 -4.75 2.45
CA VAL A 264 -3.24 -5.51 1.74
C VAL A 264 -1.81 -5.23 2.22
N MET A 265 -1.63 -5.03 3.53
CA MET A 265 -0.32 -4.76 4.11
C MET A 265 0.57 -6.02 4.04
N PRO A 266 1.82 -5.93 3.52
CA PRO A 266 2.80 -7.01 3.58
C PRO A 266 3.39 -7.10 5.00
N ASP A 267 2.62 -7.66 5.93
CA ASP A 267 2.88 -7.65 7.38
C ASP A 267 4.28 -8.18 7.75
N THR A 268 4.65 -9.32 7.17
CA THR A 268 5.96 -9.97 7.37
C THR A 268 6.89 -9.84 6.16
N GLY A 269 6.59 -8.94 5.23
CA GLY A 269 7.29 -8.80 3.93
C GLY A 269 6.77 -9.75 2.85
N ALA A 270 7.27 -9.62 1.62
CA ALA A 270 6.80 -10.37 0.46
C ALA A 270 7.98 -10.87 -0.42
N PRO A 271 8.06 -12.17 -0.74
CA PRO A 271 9.08 -12.70 -1.65
C PRO A 271 9.03 -12.11 -3.07
N THR A 272 7.90 -11.50 -3.46
CA THR A 272 7.77 -10.71 -4.69
C THR A 272 8.84 -9.62 -4.79
N THR A 273 9.34 -9.08 -3.68
CA THR A 273 10.47 -8.13 -3.66
C THR A 273 11.75 -8.77 -4.22
N TYR A 274 12.03 -10.04 -3.89
CA TYR A 274 13.12 -10.82 -4.49
C TYR A 274 12.89 -11.04 -5.98
N LYS A 275 11.67 -11.46 -6.37
CA LYS A 275 11.30 -11.66 -7.78
C LYS A 275 11.55 -10.39 -8.59
N ARG A 276 11.07 -9.25 -8.12
CA ARG A 276 11.21 -7.95 -8.80
C ARG A 276 12.66 -7.55 -9.01
N MET A 277 13.50 -7.65 -7.97
CA MET A 277 14.93 -7.33 -8.11
C MET A 277 15.66 -8.27 -9.08
N LYS A 278 15.32 -9.56 -9.09
CA LYS A 278 15.96 -10.53 -9.99
C LYS A 278 15.44 -10.43 -11.42
N THR A 279 14.14 -10.36 -11.62
CA THR A 279 13.54 -10.63 -12.93
C THR A 279 12.68 -9.50 -13.47
N GLY A 280 12.46 -8.43 -12.70
CA GLY A 280 11.47 -7.41 -13.03
C GLY A 280 10.03 -7.83 -12.74
N GLU A 281 9.09 -6.99 -13.14
CA GLU A 281 7.66 -7.24 -13.10
C GLU A 281 7.11 -7.56 -14.49
N ASP A 282 6.06 -8.38 -14.55
CA ASP A 282 5.46 -8.81 -15.81
C ASP A 282 4.34 -7.84 -16.27
N GLY A 283 3.97 -7.92 -17.55
CA GLY A 283 2.82 -7.20 -18.11
C GLY A 283 2.97 -5.67 -18.12
N ILE A 284 1.83 -4.97 -18.18
CA ILE A 284 1.79 -3.51 -18.24
C ILE A 284 2.39 -2.88 -16.98
N THR A 285 2.17 -3.49 -15.81
CA THR A 285 2.80 -3.07 -14.55
C THR A 285 4.32 -3.10 -14.65
N GLY A 286 4.87 -4.16 -15.27
CA GLY A 286 6.29 -4.27 -15.62
C GLY A 286 6.83 -3.10 -16.43
N LEU A 287 6.11 -2.68 -17.47
CA LEU A 287 6.52 -1.54 -18.30
C LEU A 287 6.68 -0.25 -17.47
N VAL A 288 5.84 -0.06 -16.45
CA VAL A 288 5.87 1.12 -15.59
C VAL A 288 6.96 1.01 -14.52
N ILE A 289 6.93 -0.05 -13.70
CA ILE A 289 7.80 -0.10 -12.51
C ILE A 289 9.19 -0.69 -12.83
N GLY A 290 9.23 -1.65 -13.75
CA GLY A 290 10.43 -2.19 -14.36
C GLY A 290 10.30 -3.63 -14.83
N SER A 291 10.66 -3.87 -16.09
CA SER A 291 10.37 -5.13 -16.81
C SER A 291 11.46 -6.18 -16.64
N ASN A 292 12.58 -5.83 -16.00
CA ASN A 292 13.70 -6.73 -15.78
C ASN A 292 14.44 -6.37 -14.47
N GLY A 293 15.32 -7.28 -14.02
CA GLY A 293 16.08 -7.12 -12.80
C GLY A 293 17.08 -5.97 -12.85
N ALA A 294 17.60 -5.61 -14.02
CA ALA A 294 18.51 -4.48 -14.16
C ALA A 294 17.83 -3.15 -13.85
N GLU A 295 16.61 -2.94 -14.35
CA GLU A 295 15.80 -1.76 -14.06
C GLU A 295 15.38 -1.69 -12.59
N MET A 296 14.88 -2.80 -12.04
CA MET A 296 14.39 -2.85 -10.66
C MET A 296 15.52 -2.73 -9.64
N THR A 297 16.60 -3.51 -9.79
CA THR A 297 17.72 -3.49 -8.85
C THR A 297 18.43 -2.14 -8.83
N ALA A 298 18.55 -1.47 -9.99
CA ALA A 298 19.21 -0.16 -10.06
C ALA A 298 18.53 0.91 -9.17
N VAL A 299 17.21 0.83 -9.00
CA VAL A 299 16.43 1.71 -8.11
C VAL A 299 16.30 1.13 -6.70
N MET A 300 15.90 -0.14 -6.57
CA MET A 300 15.61 -0.72 -5.27
C MET A 300 16.86 -0.85 -4.39
N ALA A 301 18.02 -1.18 -4.95
CA ALA A 301 19.24 -1.38 -4.16
C ALA A 301 19.78 -0.09 -3.50
N GLN A 302 19.31 1.08 -3.92
CA GLN A 302 19.62 2.36 -3.26
C GLN A 302 18.45 2.90 -2.41
N SER A 303 17.29 2.22 -2.43
CA SER A 303 16.04 2.73 -1.87
C SER A 303 15.61 1.88 -0.68
N PRO A 304 15.78 2.35 0.57
CA PRO A 304 15.39 1.58 1.75
C PRO A 304 13.89 1.24 1.81
N GLY A 305 13.00 2.11 1.34
CA GLY A 305 11.56 1.90 1.40
C GLY A 305 11.12 0.57 0.76
N PRO A 306 11.38 0.35 -0.55
CA PRO A 306 11.06 -0.91 -1.21
C PRO A 306 11.82 -2.11 -0.64
N LEU A 307 13.05 -1.94 -0.14
CA LEU A 307 13.80 -3.02 0.50
C LEU A 307 13.20 -3.43 1.86
N GLN A 308 12.50 -2.53 2.56
CA GLN A 308 11.78 -2.85 3.80
C GLN A 308 10.53 -3.72 3.56
N LEU A 309 10.23 -4.06 2.30
CA LEU A 309 9.23 -5.06 1.92
C LEU A 309 9.81 -6.48 1.77
N LEU A 310 11.12 -6.66 1.99
CA LEU A 310 11.73 -7.99 2.00
C LEU A 310 11.20 -8.83 3.16
N PRO A 311 11.06 -10.16 2.99
CA PRO A 311 10.74 -11.07 4.10
C PRO A 311 11.67 -10.91 5.31
N GLY A 312 11.09 -10.60 6.48
CA GLY A 312 11.84 -10.59 7.75
C GLY A 312 12.07 -12.00 8.31
N MET A 313 12.70 -12.09 9.49
CA MET A 313 12.84 -13.39 10.20
C MET A 313 11.48 -14.05 10.47
N LYS A 314 10.46 -13.22 10.79
CA LYS A 314 9.10 -13.66 11.11
C LYS A 314 8.36 -14.29 9.92
N TYR A 315 8.68 -13.89 8.68
CA TYR A 315 8.09 -14.51 7.48
C TYR A 315 8.33 -16.02 7.50
N GLY A 316 9.50 -16.45 7.95
CA GLY A 316 9.86 -17.84 8.12
C GLY A 316 10.95 -18.31 7.18
N LYS A 317 11.20 -19.62 7.24
CA LYS A 317 12.32 -20.28 6.56
C LYS A 317 11.86 -20.89 5.24
N ARG A 318 12.82 -21.23 4.37
CA ARG A 318 12.61 -22.07 3.18
C ARG A 318 11.60 -21.51 2.16
N TRP A 319 11.59 -20.19 1.94
CA TRP A 319 10.76 -19.55 0.92
C TRP A 319 11.48 -19.33 -0.43
N LEU A 320 12.79 -19.56 -0.52
CA LEU A 320 13.56 -19.57 -1.77
C LEU A 320 14.04 -20.99 -2.07
N HIS A 321 13.59 -21.58 -3.18
CA HIS A 321 13.90 -22.94 -3.61
C HIS A 321 14.74 -22.92 -4.88
N ILE A 322 15.82 -23.68 -4.89
CA ILE A 322 16.69 -23.88 -6.07
C ILE A 322 16.65 -25.38 -6.40
N ALA A 323 15.92 -25.74 -7.45
CA ALA A 323 15.78 -27.12 -7.92
C ALA A 323 16.90 -27.46 -8.91
N ASP A 324 18.02 -27.98 -8.39
CA ASP A 324 19.23 -28.34 -9.13
C ASP A 324 19.30 -29.87 -9.33
N GLY A 325 18.67 -30.34 -10.41
CA GLY A 325 18.51 -31.77 -10.70
C GLY A 325 17.62 -32.46 -9.65
N ASN A 326 18.14 -33.53 -9.04
CA ASN A 326 17.47 -34.31 -8.00
C ASN A 326 17.53 -33.64 -6.61
N ILE A 327 18.24 -32.51 -6.48
CA ILE A 327 18.41 -31.79 -5.21
C ILE A 327 17.61 -30.50 -5.25
N THR A 328 16.88 -30.21 -4.17
CA THR A 328 16.25 -28.91 -3.97
C THR A 328 16.83 -28.24 -2.73
N HIS A 329 17.58 -27.16 -2.94
CA HIS A 329 18.07 -26.31 -1.85
C HIS A 329 16.95 -25.36 -1.40
N LYS A 330 16.77 -25.18 -0.09
CA LYS A 330 15.69 -24.35 0.47
C LYS A 330 16.26 -23.33 1.46
N LEU A 331 16.03 -22.05 1.18
CA LEU A 331 16.58 -20.90 1.91
C LEU A 331 15.46 -19.95 2.36
N PRO A 332 15.67 -19.16 3.43
CA PRO A 332 16.80 -19.25 4.34
C PRO A 332 16.66 -20.49 5.24
N GLY A 333 17.78 -21.01 5.72
CA GLY A 333 17.84 -21.94 6.84
C GLY A 333 17.63 -21.24 8.18
N SER A 334 18.06 -19.98 8.28
CA SER A 334 17.89 -19.15 9.48
C SER A 334 17.68 -17.66 9.20
N ASP A 335 18.64 -16.97 8.59
CA ASP A 335 18.74 -15.51 8.48
C ASP A 335 18.69 -15.10 6.99
N PRO A 336 17.55 -14.59 6.47
CA PRO A 336 17.44 -14.22 5.06
C PRO A 336 18.35 -13.04 4.69
N TYR A 337 18.72 -12.18 5.64
CA TYR A 337 19.63 -11.06 5.38
C TYR A 337 21.00 -11.56 4.99
N LYS A 338 21.56 -12.50 5.76
CA LYS A 338 22.88 -13.07 5.45
C LYS A 338 22.82 -14.08 4.32
N GLU A 339 21.83 -14.96 4.35
CA GLU A 339 21.79 -16.12 3.47
C GLU A 339 21.27 -15.79 2.08
N ILE A 340 20.52 -14.71 1.89
CA ILE A 340 19.89 -14.37 0.60
C ILE A 340 20.21 -12.93 0.18
N TYR A 341 19.99 -11.95 1.07
CA TYR A 341 20.05 -10.53 0.68
C TYR A 341 21.49 -10.05 0.50
N LEU A 342 22.39 -10.51 1.36
CA LEU A 342 23.83 -10.21 1.34
C LEU A 342 24.67 -11.33 0.73
N GLU A 343 24.04 -12.34 0.12
CA GLU A 343 24.74 -13.34 -0.69
C GLU A 343 25.23 -12.68 -1.98
N LYS A 344 26.54 -12.47 -2.07
CA LYS A 344 27.18 -11.73 -3.16
C LYS A 344 27.61 -12.62 -4.33
N LYS A 345 27.99 -13.86 -4.04
CA LYS A 345 28.76 -14.70 -4.95
C LYS A 345 27.89 -15.64 -5.75
N ARG A 346 26.88 -16.23 -5.10
CA ARG A 346 26.05 -17.27 -5.71
C ARG A 346 24.97 -16.64 -6.61
N TRP A 347 24.70 -17.28 -7.74
CA TRP A 347 23.82 -16.74 -8.78
C TRP A 347 22.38 -16.45 -8.31
N TRP A 348 21.92 -17.13 -7.27
CA TRP A 348 20.60 -16.97 -6.67
C TRP A 348 20.56 -15.91 -5.55
N GLY A 349 21.67 -15.27 -5.20
CA GLY A 349 21.65 -14.12 -4.28
C GLY A 349 20.72 -13.01 -4.79
N LEU A 350 20.07 -12.29 -3.86
CA LEU A 350 19.07 -11.26 -4.18
C LEU A 350 19.64 -10.18 -5.11
N CYS A 351 20.80 -9.64 -4.74
CA CYS A 351 21.37 -8.48 -5.40
C CYS A 351 22.51 -8.88 -6.32
N GLU A 352 22.27 -8.83 -7.62
CA GLU A 352 23.31 -8.98 -8.63
C GLU A 352 24.12 -7.69 -8.73
N THR A 353 25.41 -7.76 -8.37
CA THR A 353 26.29 -6.58 -8.29
C THR A 353 26.37 -5.79 -9.60
N ARG A 354 26.27 -6.47 -10.74
CA ARG A 354 26.23 -5.84 -12.07
C ARG A 354 25.08 -4.84 -12.27
N PHE A 355 23.99 -4.95 -11.52
CA PHE A 355 22.83 -4.07 -11.64
C PHE A 355 22.87 -2.87 -10.68
N LEU A 356 23.79 -2.85 -9.72
CA LEU A 356 23.90 -1.78 -8.73
C LEU A 356 24.22 -0.42 -9.36
N ASN A 357 25.09 -0.43 -10.38
CA ASN A 357 25.55 0.77 -11.06
C ASN A 357 25.58 0.56 -12.58
N PRO A 358 24.44 0.77 -13.26
CA PRO A 358 24.29 0.47 -14.68
C PRO A 358 25.14 1.38 -15.59
N ASP A 359 25.69 2.49 -15.09
CA ASP A 359 26.56 3.41 -15.84
C ASP A 359 28.07 3.09 -15.72
N LYS A 360 28.47 2.21 -14.80
CA LYS A 360 29.88 1.87 -14.60
C LYS A 360 30.36 0.92 -15.69
N GLN A 361 31.63 1.05 -16.12
CA GLN A 361 32.21 0.16 -17.14
C GLN A 361 32.47 -1.24 -16.56
N ASP A 362 33.13 -1.32 -15.40
CA ASP A 362 33.43 -2.58 -14.69
C ASP A 362 32.38 -2.90 -13.60
N LYS A 363 31.10 -3.02 -14.00
CA LYS A 363 29.96 -3.19 -13.06
C LYS A 363 30.12 -4.35 -12.08
N TRP A 364 30.72 -5.45 -12.52
CA TRP A 364 30.92 -6.66 -11.73
C TRP A 364 31.89 -6.47 -10.55
N LYS A 365 32.79 -5.47 -10.63
CA LYS A 365 33.83 -5.18 -9.62
C LYS A 365 33.49 -3.97 -8.76
N ASP A 366 32.23 -3.52 -8.78
CA ASP A 366 31.81 -2.31 -8.05
C ASP A 366 31.65 -2.56 -6.54
N GLU A 367 32.78 -2.65 -5.83
CA GLU A 367 32.81 -2.86 -4.37
C GLU A 367 32.17 -1.72 -3.59
N GLU A 368 32.26 -0.48 -4.09
CA GLU A 368 31.67 0.69 -3.44
C GLU A 368 30.14 0.58 -3.41
N SER A 369 29.51 0.36 -4.57
CA SER A 369 28.06 0.20 -4.63
C SER A 369 27.57 -1.01 -3.82
N TRP A 370 28.33 -2.10 -3.82
CA TRP A 370 28.01 -3.26 -3.00
C TRP A 370 28.10 -2.96 -1.50
N ASN A 371 29.12 -2.22 -1.05
CA ASN A 371 29.26 -1.83 0.35
C ASN A 371 28.12 -0.88 0.78
N ASN A 372 27.74 0.07 -0.07
CA ASN A 372 26.59 0.94 0.18
C ASN A 372 25.29 0.13 0.33
N TYR A 373 25.05 -0.84 -0.55
CA TYR A 373 23.89 -1.74 -0.46
C TYR A 373 23.93 -2.58 0.84
N ARG A 374 25.11 -3.13 1.18
CA ARG A 374 25.31 -3.94 2.39
C ARG A 374 25.04 -3.13 3.65
N GLU A 375 25.52 -1.90 3.72
CA GLU A 375 25.26 -0.98 4.83
C GLU A 375 23.78 -0.61 4.89
N LEU A 376 23.14 -0.33 3.76
CA LEU A 376 21.70 -0.06 3.69
C LEU A 376 20.87 -1.21 4.28
N ILE A 377 21.19 -2.46 3.90
CA ILE A 377 20.52 -3.65 4.42
C ILE A 377 20.73 -3.78 5.94
N ASN A 378 21.96 -3.65 6.43
CA ASN A 378 22.27 -3.88 7.84
C ASN A 378 21.81 -2.75 8.77
N ASN A 379 21.92 -1.50 8.32
CA ASN A 379 21.77 -0.32 9.18
C ASN A 379 20.37 0.32 9.07
N THR A 380 19.65 0.08 7.97
CA THR A 380 18.36 0.74 7.71
C THR A 380 17.22 -0.25 7.47
N VAL A 381 17.44 -1.28 6.67
CA VAL A 381 16.37 -2.22 6.28
C VAL A 381 16.09 -3.24 7.38
N LYS A 382 17.13 -3.99 7.80
CA LYS A 382 16.99 -5.01 8.84
C LYS A 382 16.45 -4.47 10.16
N PRO A 383 16.99 -3.36 10.72
CA PRO A 383 16.48 -2.84 11.99
C PRO A 383 14.99 -2.52 11.92
N PHE A 384 14.55 -1.85 10.85
CA PHE A 384 13.14 -1.50 10.67
C PHE A 384 12.22 -2.72 10.61
N ILE A 385 12.55 -3.72 9.78
CA ILE A 385 11.72 -4.92 9.61
C ILE A 385 11.59 -5.67 10.94
N GLU A 386 12.71 -5.91 11.61
CA GLU A 386 12.73 -6.72 12.83
C GLU A 386 12.09 -5.98 14.03
N GLU A 387 12.28 -4.66 14.15
CA GLU A 387 11.70 -3.83 15.22
C GLU A 387 10.16 -3.75 15.12
N LEU A 388 9.60 -3.80 13.92
CA LEU A 388 8.14 -3.76 13.73
C LEU A 388 7.44 -5.09 13.98
N THR A 389 8.18 -6.20 14.03
CA THR A 389 7.60 -7.54 14.18
C THR A 389 6.71 -7.60 15.42
N ASP A 390 5.48 -8.10 15.26
CA ASP A 390 4.48 -8.27 16.32
C ASP A 390 3.99 -6.97 17.02
N HIS A 391 4.35 -5.78 16.51
CA HIS A 391 3.89 -4.49 17.05
C HIS A 391 2.75 -3.87 16.23
N TYR A 392 1.60 -3.65 16.87
CA TYR A 392 0.40 -3.10 16.25
C TYR A 392 -0.39 -2.20 17.22
N HIS A 393 -1.10 -1.23 16.65
CA HIS A 393 -2.07 -0.43 17.36
C HIS A 393 -3.19 -1.34 17.93
N PRO A 394 -3.72 -1.11 19.16
CA PRO A 394 -4.66 -2.01 19.81
C PRO A 394 -6.10 -1.90 19.26
N ASN A 395 -6.33 -0.93 18.39
CA ASN A 395 -7.56 -0.76 17.62
C ASN A 395 -7.21 -0.85 16.13
N THR A 396 -6.89 -2.07 15.67
CA THR A 396 -6.47 -2.36 14.30
C THR A 396 -7.49 -3.26 13.61
N TYR A 397 -7.89 -2.86 12.42
CA TYR A 397 -8.69 -3.65 11.49
C TYR A 397 -7.85 -3.88 10.24
N ALA A 398 -7.96 -5.05 9.62
CA ALA A 398 -7.20 -5.35 8.42
C ALA A 398 -7.99 -6.17 7.40
N PHE A 399 -7.68 -5.98 6.13
CA PHE A 399 -8.06 -6.93 5.09
C PHE A 399 -6.86 -7.29 4.23
N TYR A 400 -6.89 -8.50 3.68
CA TYR A 400 -5.83 -9.03 2.84
C TYR A 400 -6.38 -9.82 1.65
N GLY A 401 -5.57 -10.00 0.61
CA GLY A 401 -5.96 -10.76 -0.56
C GLY A 401 -5.89 -12.26 -0.33
N ALA A 402 -6.98 -12.93 -0.64
CA ALA A 402 -7.08 -14.39 -0.68
C ALA A 402 -7.74 -14.79 -2.01
N SER A 403 -7.04 -14.54 -3.12
CA SER A 403 -7.55 -14.76 -4.47
C SER A 403 -6.86 -15.92 -5.19
N GLU A 404 -7.66 -16.77 -5.83
CA GLU A 404 -7.18 -17.76 -6.81
C GLU A 404 -6.80 -17.12 -8.16
N LYS A 405 -7.33 -15.94 -8.46
CA LYS A 405 -7.05 -15.20 -9.70
C LYS A 405 -5.74 -14.41 -9.63
N HIS A 406 -5.33 -14.05 -8.42
CA HIS A 406 -4.13 -13.25 -8.16
C HIS A 406 -3.12 -14.04 -7.32
N LEU A 407 -2.59 -15.11 -7.90
CA LEU A 407 -1.57 -15.93 -7.26
C LEU A 407 -0.32 -15.11 -6.94
N SER A 408 0.25 -15.33 -5.76
CA SER A 408 1.41 -14.64 -5.22
C SER A 408 2.57 -15.60 -4.97
N TYR A 409 3.78 -15.03 -4.90
CA TYR A 409 4.97 -15.76 -4.52
C TYR A 409 5.07 -15.89 -3.01
N GLY A 410 4.50 -16.95 -2.43
CA GLY A 410 4.85 -17.35 -1.06
C GLY A 410 6.15 -18.13 -0.98
N VAL A 411 6.43 -18.90 -2.04
CA VAL A 411 7.73 -19.51 -2.34
C VAL A 411 8.21 -19.05 -3.72
N ILE A 412 9.47 -18.61 -3.79
CA ILE A 412 10.21 -18.40 -5.03
C ILE A 412 10.90 -19.71 -5.40
N SER A 413 10.70 -20.21 -6.62
CA SER A 413 11.37 -21.43 -7.11
C SER A 413 12.12 -21.15 -8.40
N TRP A 414 13.40 -21.48 -8.44
CA TRP A 414 14.16 -21.59 -9.67
C TRP A 414 14.24 -23.05 -10.11
N GLU A 415 13.76 -23.33 -11.32
CA GLU A 415 13.65 -24.66 -11.90
C GLU A 415 14.57 -24.78 -13.13
N GLU A 416 15.23 -25.93 -13.30
CA GLU A 416 16.06 -26.20 -14.47
C GLU A 416 15.21 -26.23 -15.76
N GLU A 417 15.48 -25.34 -16.71
CA GLU A 417 14.71 -25.24 -17.96
C GLU A 417 15.34 -26.07 -19.09
N SER A 418 16.68 -26.14 -19.18
CA SER A 418 17.36 -26.91 -20.21
C SER A 418 18.69 -27.51 -19.74
N LYS A 419 18.94 -28.76 -20.16
CA LYS A 419 20.13 -29.58 -19.87
C LYS A 419 21.17 -29.52 -21.01
N ASN A 420 21.15 -28.46 -21.82
CA ASN A 420 21.57 -28.51 -23.22
C ASN A 420 23.08 -28.63 -23.49
N TYR A 421 23.94 -28.74 -22.47
CA TYR A 421 25.39 -28.75 -22.66
C TYR A 421 26.14 -29.97 -22.10
N TYR A 422 25.48 -31.07 -21.67
CA TYR A 422 26.20 -32.23 -21.08
C TYR A 422 25.74 -33.61 -21.54
N ASN A 423 26.65 -34.57 -21.38
CA ASN A 423 26.41 -35.98 -21.62
C ASN A 423 25.37 -36.50 -20.62
N LYS A 424 24.23 -36.99 -21.11
CA LYS A 424 23.01 -37.32 -20.32
C LYS A 424 23.17 -38.45 -19.29
N MET A 425 24.34 -39.08 -19.19
CA MET A 425 24.53 -40.27 -18.34
C MET A 425 24.98 -39.96 -16.90
N ASP A 426 25.48 -38.76 -16.62
CA ASP A 426 26.01 -38.40 -15.29
C ASP A 426 25.02 -37.55 -14.48
N ASP A 427 24.98 -37.77 -13.15
CA ASP A 427 24.19 -36.96 -12.23
C ASP A 427 25.00 -35.75 -11.74
N TYR A 428 24.64 -34.57 -12.23
CA TYR A 428 25.25 -33.29 -11.84
C TYR A 428 24.37 -32.48 -10.86
N SER A 429 23.51 -33.14 -10.08
CA SER A 429 22.64 -32.46 -9.11
C SER A 429 23.45 -31.73 -8.03
N GLY A 430 23.04 -30.51 -7.69
CA GLY A 430 23.65 -29.68 -6.65
C GLY A 430 24.97 -28.99 -7.01
N LEU A 431 25.56 -29.27 -8.18
CA LEU A 431 26.86 -28.69 -8.57
C LEU A 431 26.79 -27.20 -8.93
N THR A 432 25.59 -26.65 -9.13
CA THR A 432 25.39 -25.23 -9.50
C THR A 432 25.10 -24.32 -8.30
N PHE A 433 24.73 -24.90 -7.15
CA PHE A 433 24.25 -24.12 -6.01
C PHE A 433 25.29 -23.13 -5.46
N GLU A 434 26.56 -23.51 -5.47
CA GLU A 434 27.68 -22.72 -4.96
C GLU A 434 28.32 -21.81 -6.02
N GLN A 435 27.79 -21.79 -7.25
CA GLN A 435 28.44 -21.14 -8.39
C GLN A 435 27.92 -19.72 -8.62
N PRO A 436 28.75 -18.85 -9.23
CA PRO A 436 28.30 -17.56 -9.71
C PRO A 436 27.43 -17.71 -10.98
N ILE A 437 26.72 -16.63 -11.31
CA ILE A 437 26.04 -16.51 -12.60
C ILE A 437 27.08 -16.49 -13.73
N TYR A 438 26.77 -17.16 -14.84
CA TYR A 438 27.53 -17.07 -16.08
C TYR A 438 26.71 -16.32 -17.14
N ASP A 439 27.01 -15.03 -17.32
CA ASP A 439 26.39 -14.19 -18.34
C ASP A 439 27.42 -13.24 -18.98
N PRO A 440 28.26 -13.75 -19.91
CA PRO A 440 29.34 -12.96 -20.51
C PRO A 440 28.84 -11.82 -21.41
N PHE A 441 27.56 -11.83 -21.81
CA PHE A 441 26.97 -10.83 -22.71
C PHE A 441 26.05 -9.84 -21.98
N ASP A 442 25.83 -10.00 -20.67
CA ASP A 442 24.95 -9.17 -19.84
C ASP A 442 23.49 -9.11 -20.37
N LEU A 443 23.00 -10.24 -20.90
CA LEU A 443 21.68 -10.34 -21.53
C LEU A 443 20.62 -10.99 -20.62
N GLU A 444 21.03 -11.70 -19.57
CA GLU A 444 20.15 -12.42 -18.66
C GLU A 444 19.62 -11.53 -17.54
N THR A 445 18.86 -10.51 -17.92
CA THR A 445 18.24 -9.56 -16.98
C THR A 445 16.83 -9.95 -16.54
N GLY A 446 16.20 -10.91 -17.24
CA GLY A 446 14.82 -11.35 -17.03
C GLY A 446 14.70 -12.57 -16.10
N THR A 447 13.87 -13.54 -16.48
CA THR A 447 13.48 -14.71 -15.65
C THR A 447 14.41 -15.92 -15.73
N ARG A 448 15.56 -15.82 -16.43
CA ARG A 448 16.51 -16.92 -16.65
C ARG A 448 17.89 -16.63 -16.11
N ARG A 449 18.58 -17.65 -15.61
CA ARG A 449 19.97 -17.59 -15.15
C ARG A 449 20.76 -18.80 -15.64
N MET A 450 21.87 -18.58 -16.32
CA MET A 450 22.82 -19.59 -16.73
C MET A 450 23.95 -19.68 -15.71
N VAL A 451 24.36 -20.92 -15.43
CA VAL A 451 25.37 -21.23 -14.42
C VAL A 451 26.33 -22.23 -15.00
N GLN A 452 27.62 -21.90 -15.01
CA GLN A 452 28.68 -22.83 -15.38
C GLN A 452 29.35 -23.45 -14.15
N PHE A 453 29.82 -24.69 -14.28
CA PHE A 453 30.47 -25.43 -13.19
C PHE A 453 31.51 -26.41 -13.74
N SER A 454 32.43 -26.91 -12.92
CA SER A 454 33.39 -27.92 -13.35
C SER A 454 32.79 -29.33 -13.21
N VAL A 455 33.01 -30.19 -14.20
CA VAL A 455 32.62 -31.62 -14.20
C VAL A 455 33.80 -32.58 -14.30
N GLY A 456 35.02 -32.03 -14.28
CA GLY A 456 36.24 -32.80 -14.40
C GLY A 456 37.47 -31.96 -14.13
N PRO A 457 38.66 -32.58 -14.08
CA PRO A 457 39.90 -31.90 -13.71
C PRO A 457 40.44 -30.97 -14.81
N SER A 458 39.98 -31.09 -16.06
CA SER A 458 40.41 -30.24 -17.16
C SER A 458 39.65 -28.91 -17.20
N PHE A 459 40.31 -27.86 -17.67
CA PHE A 459 39.67 -26.57 -17.93
C PHE A 459 38.58 -26.64 -19.02
N GLN A 460 38.57 -27.70 -19.82
CA GLN A 460 37.56 -27.96 -20.84
C GLN A 460 36.35 -28.73 -20.28
N ASP A 461 36.46 -29.29 -19.08
CA ASP A 461 35.40 -30.08 -18.44
C ASP A 461 34.41 -29.14 -17.73
N VAL A 462 33.73 -28.30 -18.50
CA VAL A 462 32.84 -27.25 -17.98
C VAL A 462 31.39 -27.54 -18.30
N ALA A 463 30.66 -27.73 -17.20
CA ALA A 463 29.25 -27.67 -16.81
C ALA A 463 28.43 -26.41 -17.17
N GLY A 464 27.10 -26.49 -17.32
CA GLY A 464 26.24 -25.42 -17.82
C GLY A 464 24.75 -25.77 -17.67
N LYS A 465 24.06 -25.11 -16.73
CA LYS A 465 22.59 -25.25 -16.57
C LYS A 465 21.93 -23.90 -16.71
N THR A 466 20.73 -23.89 -17.31
CA THR A 466 19.85 -22.72 -17.30
C THR A 466 18.70 -22.96 -16.35
N PHE A 467 18.54 -22.06 -15.39
CA PHE A 467 17.42 -22.01 -14.46
C PHE A 467 16.43 -20.94 -14.90
N LYS A 468 15.15 -21.23 -14.72
CA LYS A 468 14.05 -20.29 -14.93
C LYS A 468 13.24 -20.15 -13.65
N LEU A 469 12.86 -18.91 -13.33
CA LEU A 469 11.96 -18.64 -12.21
C LEU A 469 10.55 -19.18 -12.54
N ALA A 470 10.05 -20.06 -11.68
CA ALA A 470 8.73 -20.66 -11.80
C ALA A 470 7.63 -19.61 -11.49
N PRO A 471 6.42 -19.73 -12.07
CA PRO A 471 5.30 -18.84 -11.77
C PRO A 471 4.81 -18.98 -10.32
N PRO A 472 4.07 -17.98 -9.78
CA PRO A 472 3.50 -18.05 -8.44
C PRO A 472 2.44 -19.15 -8.36
N LYS A 473 2.30 -19.76 -7.18
CA LYS A 473 1.38 -20.89 -6.95
C LYS A 473 0.48 -20.69 -5.73
N GLU A 474 0.78 -19.72 -4.86
CA GLU A 474 0.06 -19.53 -3.61
C GLU A 474 -1.01 -18.47 -3.74
N LEU A 475 -2.10 -18.61 -2.98
CA LEU A 475 -3.13 -17.59 -2.90
C LEU A 475 -2.56 -16.28 -2.34
N GLY A 476 -3.11 -15.16 -2.78
CA GLY A 476 -2.72 -13.83 -2.34
C GLY A 476 -3.47 -12.73 -3.09
N ASP A 477 -2.82 -11.59 -3.28
CA ASP A 477 -3.32 -10.45 -4.08
C ASP A 477 -2.47 -10.17 -5.33
N GLY A 478 -1.64 -11.14 -5.76
CA GLY A 478 -0.66 -11.01 -6.84
C GLY A 478 0.68 -10.41 -6.40
N THR A 479 0.79 -9.81 -5.21
CA THR A 479 2.04 -9.29 -4.64
C THR A 479 2.36 -9.92 -3.29
N VAL A 480 1.38 -10.00 -2.40
CA VAL A 480 1.49 -10.47 -1.02
C VAL A 480 0.75 -11.81 -0.90
N PRO A 481 1.46 -12.90 -0.55
CA PRO A 481 0.82 -14.18 -0.28
C PRO A 481 0.02 -14.15 1.02
N ILE A 482 -0.98 -15.02 1.16
CA ILE A 482 -1.81 -15.12 2.39
C ILE A 482 -0.95 -15.18 3.65
N GLN A 483 0.13 -15.97 3.65
CA GLN A 483 1.04 -16.12 4.79
C GLN A 483 1.56 -14.77 5.34
N ALA A 484 1.77 -13.78 4.48
CA ALA A 484 2.26 -12.47 4.88
C ALA A 484 1.18 -11.38 4.93
N GLY A 485 0.02 -11.60 4.31
CA GLY A 485 -1.10 -10.67 4.40
C GLY A 485 -2.00 -10.93 5.62
N ARG A 486 -2.10 -12.18 6.06
CA ARG A 486 -2.97 -12.62 7.16
C ARG A 486 -2.33 -12.35 8.51
N ILE A 487 -2.63 -11.19 9.09
CA ILE A 487 -2.12 -10.77 10.40
C ILE A 487 -2.66 -11.69 11.50
N THR A 488 -1.80 -12.17 12.40
CA THR A 488 -2.15 -13.12 13.48
C THR A 488 -2.12 -12.50 14.88
N TYR A 489 -2.07 -11.17 14.97
CA TYR A 489 -2.04 -10.42 16.22
C TYR A 489 -3.34 -10.56 17.02
N ASN A 490 -3.24 -10.98 18.28
CA ASN A 490 -4.39 -11.22 19.15
C ASN A 490 -5.24 -9.96 19.44
N GLY A 491 -4.69 -8.76 19.29
CA GLY A 491 -5.41 -7.51 19.51
C GLY A 491 -6.14 -6.95 18.27
N LEU A 492 -6.24 -7.72 17.18
CA LEU A 492 -7.02 -7.34 16.01
C LEU A 492 -8.51 -7.24 16.35
N ARG A 493 -9.14 -6.19 15.82
CA ARG A 493 -10.57 -5.91 15.99
C ARG A 493 -11.42 -6.40 14.83
N GLY A 494 -10.81 -6.63 13.67
CA GLY A 494 -11.45 -7.25 12.52
C GLY A 494 -10.42 -7.68 11.48
N LEU A 495 -10.69 -8.80 10.81
CA LEU A 495 -9.85 -9.33 9.74
C LEU A 495 -10.74 -9.86 8.60
N LEU A 496 -10.56 -9.33 7.39
CA LEU A 496 -11.26 -9.79 6.20
C LEU A 496 -10.28 -10.42 5.20
N ALA A 497 -10.54 -11.66 4.80
CA ALA A 497 -10.00 -12.22 3.58
C ALA A 497 -10.90 -11.85 2.41
N THR A 498 -10.34 -11.29 1.34
CA THR A 498 -11.15 -10.86 0.18
C THR A 498 -10.44 -11.19 -1.13
N GLU A 499 -11.23 -11.43 -2.17
CA GLU A 499 -10.72 -11.61 -3.52
C GLU A 499 -10.40 -10.23 -4.12
N VAL A 500 -9.12 -9.83 -4.05
CA VAL A 500 -8.63 -8.54 -4.58
C VAL A 500 -7.26 -8.72 -5.21
N ASP A 501 -6.94 -7.86 -6.18
CA ASP A 501 -5.57 -7.64 -6.60
C ASP A 501 -4.91 -6.57 -5.71
N HIS A 502 -3.57 -6.55 -5.66
CA HIS A 502 -2.84 -5.72 -4.72
C HIS A 502 -2.97 -4.23 -5.03
N GLU A 503 -2.85 -3.83 -6.30
CA GLU A 503 -2.85 -2.42 -6.71
C GLU A 503 -4.28 -1.86 -6.69
N GLY A 504 -5.22 -2.65 -7.18
CA GLY A 504 -6.65 -2.38 -7.24
C GLY A 504 -7.44 -2.74 -5.98
N ALA A 505 -6.78 -3.02 -4.86
CA ALA A 505 -7.44 -3.43 -3.61
C ALA A 505 -8.55 -2.47 -3.14
N TYR A 506 -8.43 -1.18 -3.48
CA TYR A 506 -9.43 -0.14 -3.21
C TYR A 506 -10.19 0.35 -4.45
N LYS A 507 -9.95 -0.24 -5.64
CA LYS A 507 -10.67 0.11 -6.88
C LYS A 507 -12.08 -0.49 -6.89
N GLU A 508 -12.88 0.04 -7.80
CA GLU A 508 -14.19 -0.49 -8.15
C GLU A 508 -14.01 -1.75 -8.98
N ASN A 509 -14.92 -2.72 -8.85
CA ASN A 509 -14.86 -3.96 -9.63
C ASN A 509 -16.06 -4.06 -10.57
N ASN A 510 -15.82 -4.09 -11.88
CA ASN A 510 -16.85 -4.19 -12.92
C ASN A 510 -18.00 -3.16 -12.75
N GLY A 511 -17.66 -1.92 -12.39
CA GLY A 511 -18.63 -0.85 -12.14
C GLY A 511 -19.32 -0.89 -10.77
N THR A 512 -19.01 -1.89 -9.93
CA THR A 512 -19.50 -1.96 -8.55
C THR A 512 -18.57 -1.17 -7.63
N LYS A 513 -19.10 -0.09 -7.05
CA LYS A 513 -18.36 0.77 -6.10
C LYS A 513 -18.20 0.16 -4.72
N GLU A 514 -19.03 -0.82 -4.38
CA GLU A 514 -19.20 -1.41 -3.06
C GLU A 514 -18.45 -2.74 -2.97
N THR A 515 -17.13 -2.70 -3.14
CA THR A 515 -16.30 -3.90 -3.00
C THR A 515 -16.17 -4.30 -1.53
N PRO A 516 -15.94 -5.59 -1.20
CA PRO A 516 -15.79 -6.03 0.20
C PRO A 516 -14.71 -5.25 0.97
N ALA A 517 -13.59 -4.92 0.32
CA ALA A 517 -12.52 -4.10 0.91
C ALA A 517 -12.98 -2.68 1.28
N ARG A 518 -13.76 -2.03 0.41
CA ARG A 518 -14.35 -0.72 0.63
C ARG A 518 -15.39 -0.76 1.76
N LEU A 519 -16.31 -1.71 1.71
CA LEU A 519 -17.33 -1.91 2.75
C LEU A 519 -16.71 -2.21 4.12
N PHE A 520 -15.69 -3.07 4.17
CA PHE A 520 -14.96 -3.36 5.40
C PHE A 520 -14.26 -2.12 5.96
N THR A 521 -13.68 -1.29 5.10
CA THR A 521 -13.04 -0.04 5.50
C THR A 521 -14.06 0.93 6.12
N LEU A 522 -15.22 1.11 5.47
CA LEU A 522 -16.31 1.91 6.03
C LEU A 522 -16.76 1.36 7.39
N ARG A 523 -17.01 0.05 7.49
CA ARG A 523 -17.41 -0.60 8.76
C ARG A 523 -16.42 -0.31 9.87
N SER A 524 -15.14 -0.48 9.56
CA SER A 524 -14.05 -0.32 10.52
C SER A 524 -14.02 1.12 11.06
N VAL A 525 -14.18 2.12 10.20
CA VAL A 525 -14.29 3.53 10.62
C VAL A 525 -15.48 3.72 11.57
N ILE A 526 -16.66 3.20 11.22
CA ILE A 526 -17.86 3.33 12.07
C ILE A 526 -17.69 2.62 13.42
N LYS A 527 -17.09 1.43 13.46
CA LYS A 527 -16.81 0.69 14.70
C LYS A 527 -15.80 1.43 15.59
N MET A 528 -14.76 2.06 15.01
CA MET A 528 -13.77 2.84 15.77
C MET A 528 -14.39 4.03 16.51
N VAL A 529 -15.37 4.69 15.89
CA VAL A 529 -15.99 5.90 16.43
C VAL A 529 -16.85 5.62 17.66
N GLN A 530 -17.30 4.38 17.88
CA GLN A 530 -18.11 4.02 19.05
C GLN A 530 -17.39 4.23 20.39
N ALA A 531 -16.06 4.36 20.38
CA ALA A 531 -15.28 4.71 21.56
C ALA A 531 -15.38 6.21 21.94
N VAL A 532 -15.98 7.06 21.10
CA VAL A 532 -16.04 8.50 21.27
C VAL A 532 -17.35 8.91 21.92
N LYS A 533 -17.30 9.64 23.03
CA LYS A 533 -18.53 10.13 23.67
C LYS A 533 -19.01 11.42 23.01
N ILE A 534 -20.32 11.57 22.90
CA ILE A 534 -20.95 12.84 22.52
C ILE A 534 -20.79 13.77 23.72
N GLY A 535 -20.04 14.87 23.53
CA GLY A 535 -19.76 15.87 24.57
C GLY A 535 -20.74 17.04 24.57
#